data_AF-A0A150IIS3-F1
#
_entry.id   AF-A0A150IIS3-F1
#
_cell.length_a   1.000
_cell.length_b   1.000
_cell.length_c   1.000
_cell.angle_alpha   90.00
_cell.angle_beta   90.00
_cell.angle_gamma   90.00
#
_symmetry.space_group_name_H-M   'P 1'
#
loop_
_entity.id
_entity.type
_entity.pdbx_description
1 polymer ?
#
loop_
_entity_poly.entity_id
_entity_poly.type
_entity_poly.pdbx_seq_one_letter_code
_entity_poly.pdbx_strand_id
1 'polypeptide(L)'
;MSRFLVLLAAKTIVSLPGNGRVIVGDTEILFREISDERDRNLSGLKYGWLIDIRLNKENIDNAIIKAWEISEFFLNNLCLETGVPVHDSKVLLSYEITENTKKRIFRQYLNIDPKVSGVEIDLRDYSNHGNKINEYNRKRVFRAIRSFRKGVNASDPLDQFYFFWHGLESLNPILAETYEIKDDKGKRKTTKLKEIGRTCEHCGKGCKTTIPAGIEALYDDLNIDEKLRKQLADTRTGLVHGIKSIKELTNEALKLLPGISMILHHGISSVLRISFKESVYNNLQNIHPTKMGEINYIQGYLRLKDLSNIESGYYPYLSLKSDADGEFTVVTETYCNIENVEFSTSGNVILDANLKLH
;
A
#
# COMPACT_ATOMS: atom_id res chain seq x y z
N MET A 1 -14.21 33.37 -7.85
CA MET A 1 -13.28 32.28 -7.53
C MET A 1 -12.23 32.21 -8.62
N SER A 2 -10.98 31.92 -8.26
CA SER A 2 -9.89 31.71 -9.22
C SER A 2 -9.82 30.25 -9.66
N ARG A 3 -9.34 30.01 -10.88
CA ARG A 3 -9.13 28.68 -11.42
C ARG A 3 -7.66 28.31 -11.27
N PHE A 4 -7.36 27.12 -10.77
CA PHE A 4 -6.00 26.63 -10.53
C PHE A 4 -5.76 25.32 -11.27
N LEU A 5 -4.51 25.10 -11.70
CA LEU A 5 -3.99 23.76 -11.99
C LEU A 5 -3.04 23.36 -10.86
N VAL A 6 -3.23 22.15 -10.33
CA VAL A 6 -2.29 21.49 -9.43
C VAL A 6 -1.83 20.21 -10.11
N LEU A 7 -0.52 20.09 -10.32
CA LEU A 7 0.12 18.89 -10.83
C LEU A 7 0.69 18.11 -9.65
N LEU A 8 0.29 16.86 -9.52
CA LEU A 8 0.86 15.92 -8.56
C LEU A 8 1.55 14.77 -9.31
N ALA A 9 2.50 14.13 -8.65
CA ALA A 9 3.03 12.86 -9.09
C ALA A 9 2.83 11.80 -8.02
N ALA A 10 2.46 10.60 -8.45
CA ALA A 10 2.32 9.45 -7.58
C ALA A 10 3.12 8.28 -8.17
N LYS A 11 4.02 7.72 -7.37
CA LYS A 11 4.71 6.50 -7.73
C LYS A 11 3.76 5.33 -7.58
N THR A 12 3.44 4.68 -8.68
CA THR A 12 2.54 3.52 -8.73
C THR A 12 2.99 2.60 -9.85
N ILE A 13 2.79 1.31 -9.66
CA ILE A 13 2.98 0.29 -10.69
C ILE A 13 1.72 0.04 -11.50
N VAL A 14 0.61 0.62 -11.06
CA VAL A 14 -0.66 0.42 -11.68
C VAL A 14 -0.70 1.18 -13.01
N SER A 15 -1.01 0.48 -14.10
CA SER A 15 -1.35 1.12 -15.38
C SER A 15 -2.86 1.31 -15.50
N LEU A 16 -3.25 2.40 -16.16
CA LEU A 16 -4.61 2.57 -16.70
C LEU A 16 -4.54 2.36 -18.21
N PRO A 17 -5.59 1.82 -18.84
CA PRO A 17 -5.68 1.79 -20.29
C PRO A 17 -5.77 3.22 -20.83
N GLY A 18 -4.62 3.77 -21.25
CA GLY A 18 -4.47 5.13 -21.75
C GLY A 18 -4.50 6.21 -20.66
N ASN A 19 -4.62 7.47 -21.10
CA ASN A 19 -4.77 8.60 -20.17
C ASN A 19 -6.21 8.65 -19.63
N GLY A 20 -6.34 8.59 -18.30
CA GLY A 20 -7.64 8.66 -17.64
C GLY A 20 -8.08 10.11 -17.45
N ARG A 21 -9.23 10.52 -18.01
CA ARG A 21 -9.84 11.82 -17.75
C ARG A 21 -11.14 11.65 -16.99
N VAL A 22 -11.25 12.32 -15.85
CA VAL A 22 -12.44 12.30 -14.98
C VAL A 22 -12.89 13.74 -14.73
N ILE A 23 -14.20 13.99 -14.87
CA ILE A 23 -14.80 15.30 -14.57
C ILE A 23 -15.82 15.10 -13.45
N VAL A 24 -15.63 15.82 -12.33
CA VAL A 24 -16.52 15.79 -11.17
C VAL A 24 -16.95 17.22 -10.86
N GLY A 25 -18.19 17.57 -11.23
CA GLY A 25 -18.69 18.94 -11.12
C GLY A 25 -17.86 19.90 -11.97
N ASP A 26 -17.23 20.88 -11.32
CA ASP A 26 -16.35 21.87 -11.95
C ASP A 26 -14.85 21.47 -11.92
N THR A 27 -14.55 20.30 -11.38
CA THR A 27 -13.19 19.80 -11.23
C THR A 27 -12.87 18.80 -12.35
N GLU A 28 -11.78 19.07 -13.07
CA GLU A 28 -11.24 18.20 -14.11
C GLU A 28 -9.96 17.54 -13.61
N ILE A 29 -9.87 16.23 -13.77
CA ILE A 29 -8.76 15.39 -13.31
C ILE A 29 -8.23 14.61 -14.52
N LEU A 30 -6.93 14.68 -14.77
CA LEU A 30 -6.26 13.93 -15.82
C LEU A 30 -5.12 13.12 -15.22
N PHE A 31 -5.20 11.80 -15.38
CA PHE A 31 -4.15 10.84 -15.06
C PHE A 31 -3.35 10.55 -16.33
N ARG A 32 -2.04 10.77 -16.27
CA ARG A 32 -1.10 10.47 -17.35
C ARG A 32 0.00 9.58 -16.80
N GLU A 33 0.36 8.54 -17.53
CA GLU A 33 1.55 7.75 -17.19
C GLU A 33 2.81 8.57 -17.47
N ILE A 34 3.83 8.41 -16.63
CA ILE A 34 5.15 9.00 -16.84
C ILE A 34 5.82 8.21 -17.99
N SER A 35 5.72 8.76 -19.21
CA SER A 35 6.15 8.06 -20.43
C SER A 35 7.44 8.60 -21.04
N ASP A 36 7.76 9.88 -20.83
CA ASP A 36 8.90 10.55 -21.48
C ASP A 36 9.92 11.15 -20.49
N GLU A 37 11.08 11.55 -21.02
CA GLU A 37 12.18 12.11 -20.21
C GLU A 37 11.78 13.41 -19.50
N ARG A 38 10.92 14.22 -20.11
CA ARG A 38 10.43 15.47 -19.51
C ARG A 38 9.60 15.16 -18.27
N ASP A 39 8.69 14.20 -18.33
CA ASP A 39 7.87 13.79 -17.18
C ASP A 39 8.74 13.20 -16.06
N ARG A 40 9.79 12.44 -16.42
CA ARG A 40 10.77 11.90 -15.47
C ARG A 40 11.58 13.01 -14.80
N ASN A 41 12.07 13.97 -15.57
CA ASN A 41 12.83 15.11 -15.04
C ASN A 41 11.96 16.01 -14.16
N LEU A 42 10.68 16.18 -14.50
CA LEU A 42 9.74 16.98 -13.74
C LEU A 42 9.35 16.32 -12.40
N SER A 43 9.10 15.02 -12.42
CA SER A 43 8.62 14.27 -11.25
C SER A 43 9.74 13.73 -10.36
N GLY A 44 10.93 13.53 -10.93
CA GLY A 44 12.00 12.74 -10.33
C GLY A 44 11.69 11.23 -10.24
N LEU A 45 10.66 10.77 -10.95
CA LEU A 45 10.23 9.37 -10.97
C LEU A 45 10.50 8.76 -12.34
N LYS A 46 10.86 7.46 -12.37
CA LYS A 46 11.08 6.73 -13.63
C LYS A 46 9.78 6.24 -14.29
N TYR A 47 8.74 6.04 -13.49
CA TYR A 47 7.41 5.57 -13.87
C TYR A 47 6.42 5.98 -12.76
N GLY A 48 5.13 5.75 -12.99
CA GLY A 48 4.04 6.19 -12.14
C GLY A 48 3.15 7.17 -12.87
N TRP A 49 2.40 7.99 -12.13
CA TRP A 49 1.42 8.89 -12.72
C TRP A 49 1.74 10.35 -12.45
N LEU A 50 1.47 11.18 -13.45
CA LEU A 50 1.17 12.59 -13.30
C LEU A 50 -0.35 12.76 -13.19
N ILE A 51 -0.77 13.54 -12.21
CA ILE A 51 -2.18 13.80 -11.90
C ILE A 51 -2.40 15.30 -12.02
N ASP A 52 -2.98 15.72 -13.14
CA ASP A 52 -3.29 17.12 -13.41
C ASP A 52 -4.71 17.40 -12.89
N ILE A 53 -4.84 18.26 -11.87
CA ILE A 53 -6.15 18.61 -11.28
C ILE A 53 -6.44 20.09 -11.49
N ARG A 54 -7.49 20.38 -12.25
CA ARG A 54 -8.00 21.73 -12.51
C ARG A 54 -9.26 21.97 -11.70
N LEU A 55 -9.26 22.99 -10.86
CA LEU A 55 -10.37 23.28 -9.95
C LEU A 55 -10.52 24.78 -9.64
N ASN A 56 -11.71 25.19 -9.19
CA ASN A 56 -11.95 26.55 -8.72
C ASN A 56 -11.81 26.67 -7.20
N LYS A 57 -11.01 27.64 -6.73
CA LYS A 57 -10.81 27.93 -5.30
C LYS A 57 -10.60 29.42 -5.03
N GLU A 58 -10.62 29.77 -3.75
CA GLU A 58 -10.38 31.14 -3.28
C GLU A 58 -8.91 31.53 -3.36
N ASN A 59 -8.00 30.58 -3.10
CA ASN A 59 -6.56 30.80 -3.12
C ASN A 59 -5.81 29.50 -3.47
N ILE A 60 -4.50 29.64 -3.73
CA ILE A 60 -3.63 28.53 -4.15
C ILE A 60 -3.46 27.46 -3.06
N ASP A 61 -3.46 27.85 -1.78
CA ASP A 61 -3.32 26.90 -0.66
C ASP A 61 -4.54 25.97 -0.58
N ASN A 62 -5.74 26.55 -0.67
CA ASN A 62 -7.00 25.82 -0.75
C ASN A 62 -7.08 24.93 -2.00
N ALA A 63 -6.48 25.35 -3.12
CA ALA A 63 -6.38 24.54 -4.33
C ALA A 63 -5.45 23.34 -4.13
N ILE A 64 -4.26 23.55 -3.55
CA ILE A 64 -3.30 22.49 -3.26
C ILE A 64 -3.88 21.45 -2.31
N ILE A 65 -4.48 21.88 -1.19
CA ILE A 65 -5.11 20.98 -0.21
C ILE A 65 -6.19 20.15 -0.90
N LYS A 66 -7.06 20.80 -1.69
CA LYS A 66 -8.17 20.08 -2.33
C LYS A 66 -7.71 19.12 -3.42
N ALA A 67 -6.73 19.52 -4.22
CA ALA A 67 -6.14 18.65 -5.24
C ALA A 67 -5.45 17.45 -4.59
N TRP A 68 -4.73 17.65 -3.49
CA TRP A 68 -4.15 16.55 -2.72
C TRP A 68 -5.21 15.59 -2.18
N GLU A 69 -6.30 16.09 -1.55
CA GLU A 69 -7.40 15.24 -1.09
C GLU A 69 -8.00 14.39 -2.21
N ILE A 70 -8.22 14.99 -3.38
CA ILE A 70 -8.73 14.30 -4.56
C ILE A 70 -7.75 13.22 -5.01
N SER A 71 -6.50 13.59 -5.25
CA SER A 71 -5.44 12.64 -5.64
C SER A 71 -5.35 11.45 -4.68
N GLU A 72 -5.33 11.72 -3.37
CA GLU A 72 -5.27 10.68 -2.35
C GLU A 72 -6.50 9.80 -2.33
N PHE A 73 -7.71 10.33 -2.58
CA PHE A 73 -8.91 9.51 -2.75
C PHE A 73 -8.72 8.49 -3.89
N PHE A 74 -8.25 8.94 -5.05
CA PHE A 74 -8.05 8.05 -6.19
C PHE A 74 -6.99 6.99 -5.91
N LEU A 75 -5.85 7.38 -5.33
CA LEU A 75 -4.74 6.46 -5.04
C LEU A 75 -5.08 5.45 -3.92
N ASN A 76 -5.87 5.87 -2.93
CA ASN A 76 -6.41 4.99 -1.89
C ASN A 76 -7.30 3.90 -2.52
N ASN A 77 -8.22 4.29 -3.40
CA ASN A 77 -9.08 3.33 -4.10
C ASN A 77 -8.25 2.41 -5.01
N LEU A 78 -7.23 2.97 -5.66
CA LEU A 78 -6.36 2.20 -6.55
C LEU A 78 -5.64 1.06 -5.82
N CYS A 79 -5.09 1.37 -4.65
CA CYS A 79 -4.45 0.40 -3.78
C CYS A 79 -5.46 -0.66 -3.31
N LEU A 80 -6.69 -0.24 -2.98
CA LEU A 80 -7.76 -1.16 -2.59
C LEU A 80 -8.18 -2.12 -3.71
N GLU A 81 -8.28 -1.62 -4.95
CA GLU A 81 -8.66 -2.42 -6.14
C GLU A 81 -7.59 -3.42 -6.58
N THR A 82 -6.34 -3.23 -6.18
CA THR A 82 -5.21 -4.05 -6.65
C THR A 82 -4.54 -4.85 -5.54
N GLY A 83 -4.60 -4.37 -4.30
CA GLY A 83 -3.79 -4.89 -3.21
C GLY A 83 -2.29 -4.59 -3.37
N VAL A 84 -1.89 -3.72 -4.31
CA VAL A 84 -0.47 -3.43 -4.57
C VAL A 84 -0.03 -2.07 -4.01
N PRO A 85 1.27 -1.86 -3.80
CA PRO A 85 1.80 -0.57 -3.36
C PRO A 85 1.47 0.58 -4.33
N VAL A 86 0.88 1.63 -3.78
CA VAL A 86 0.57 2.89 -4.47
C VAL A 86 1.00 4.03 -3.55
N HIS A 87 2.12 4.71 -3.84
CA HIS A 87 2.68 5.69 -2.91
C HIS A 87 1.88 6.99 -2.86
N ASP A 88 2.05 7.75 -1.77
CA ASP A 88 1.48 9.09 -1.57
C ASP A 88 1.81 10.01 -2.74
N SER A 89 0.81 10.80 -3.15
CA SER A 89 1.02 11.82 -4.18
C SER A 89 1.82 12.98 -3.62
N LYS A 90 2.76 13.47 -4.41
CA LYS A 90 3.59 14.63 -4.12
C LYS A 90 3.18 15.75 -5.06
N VAL A 91 2.84 16.90 -4.51
CA VAL A 91 2.55 18.10 -5.31
C VAL A 91 3.86 18.48 -6.00
N LEU A 92 3.86 18.55 -7.33
CA LEU A 92 5.00 18.99 -8.11
C LEU A 92 4.89 20.45 -8.42
N LEU A 93 3.74 20.88 -8.97
CA LEU A 93 3.49 22.24 -9.39
C LEU A 93 2.08 22.69 -8.98
N SER A 94 1.92 23.98 -8.71
CA SER A 94 0.60 24.60 -8.62
C SER A 94 0.64 25.99 -9.23
N TYR A 95 -0.34 26.35 -10.05
CA TYR A 95 -0.43 27.68 -10.66
C TYR A 95 -1.86 28.14 -10.95
N GLU A 96 -2.05 29.46 -10.98
CA GLU A 96 -3.32 30.09 -11.35
C GLU A 96 -3.50 30.13 -12.88
N ILE A 97 -4.64 29.60 -13.33
CA ILE A 97 -5.05 29.50 -14.74
C ILE A 97 -6.31 30.32 -15.06
N THR A 98 -6.74 31.20 -14.17
CA THR A 98 -7.85 32.14 -14.41
C THR A 98 -7.59 32.95 -15.69
N GLU A 99 -8.59 33.05 -16.56
CA GLU A 99 -8.50 33.85 -17.79
C GLU A 99 -8.30 35.33 -17.45
N ASN A 100 -7.55 36.04 -18.30
CA ASN A 100 -7.30 37.49 -18.19
C ASN A 100 -6.53 37.98 -16.94
N THR A 101 -6.05 37.08 -16.08
CA THR A 101 -5.22 37.45 -14.93
C THR A 101 -3.80 37.84 -15.35
N LYS A 102 -3.39 39.08 -15.04
CA LYS A 102 -2.05 39.65 -15.37
C LYS A 102 -0.92 39.22 -14.44
N LYS A 103 -1.21 38.84 -13.19
CA LYS A 103 -0.23 38.37 -12.20
C LYS A 103 -0.65 37.01 -11.67
N ARG A 104 0.18 35.98 -11.83
CA ARG A 104 -0.15 34.59 -11.48
C ARG A 104 0.74 34.08 -10.36
N ILE A 105 0.16 33.32 -9.45
CA ILE A 105 0.90 32.64 -8.38
C ILE A 105 1.34 31.27 -8.90
N PHE A 106 2.58 30.87 -8.60
CA PHE A 106 3.18 29.58 -8.96
C PHE A 106 3.99 29.00 -7.79
N ARG A 107 4.01 27.67 -7.64
CA ARG A 107 4.88 26.92 -6.71
C ARG A 107 5.40 25.63 -7.37
N GLN A 108 6.66 25.27 -7.08
CA GLN A 108 7.29 24.02 -7.55
C GLN A 108 8.01 23.30 -6.40
N TYR A 109 7.95 21.97 -6.41
CA TYR A 109 8.59 21.07 -5.45
C TYR A 109 9.48 20.05 -6.20
N LEU A 110 10.61 19.63 -5.61
CA LEU A 110 11.55 18.65 -6.19
C LEU A 110 11.50 17.32 -5.41
N ASN A 111 11.62 16.17 -6.10
CA ASN A 111 11.59 14.84 -5.47
C ASN A 111 12.51 13.81 -6.14
N ILE A 112 12.87 12.75 -5.42
CA ILE A 112 13.76 11.65 -5.87
C ILE A 112 13.22 10.28 -5.39
N ASP A 113 13.21 9.29 -6.31
CA ASP A 113 13.23 7.80 -6.14
C ASP A 113 12.01 7.03 -5.55
N PRO A 114 11.96 5.66 -5.51
CA PRO A 114 12.68 4.56 -6.24
C PRO A 114 11.78 3.57 -7.07
N LYS A 115 12.29 2.40 -7.52
CA LYS A 115 11.72 1.45 -8.54
C LYS A 115 10.81 0.28 -8.07
N VAL A 116 9.86 -0.18 -8.91
CA VAL A 116 8.93 -1.36 -8.79
C VAL A 116 8.21 -1.61 -10.16
N SER A 117 7.72 -2.83 -10.43
CA SER A 117 7.15 -3.37 -11.70
C SER A 117 5.60 -3.50 -11.75
N GLY A 118 4.98 -3.51 -12.95
CA GLY A 118 3.57 -3.16 -13.26
C GLY A 118 2.39 -4.14 -12.95
N VAL A 119 1.15 -3.59 -12.80
CA VAL A 119 -0.17 -4.29 -12.72
C VAL A 119 -1.28 -3.47 -13.43
N GLU A 120 -2.24 -4.09 -14.14
CA GLU A 120 -3.34 -3.39 -14.85
C GLU A 120 -4.69 -3.44 -14.07
N ILE A 121 -5.54 -2.40 -14.22
CA ILE A 121 -6.87 -2.30 -13.56
C ILE A 121 -8.02 -2.14 -14.57
N ASP A 122 -9.19 -2.68 -14.20
CA ASP A 122 -10.47 -2.42 -14.87
C ASP A 122 -11.12 -1.09 -14.41
N LEU A 123 -11.25 -0.14 -15.34
CA LEU A 123 -11.79 1.19 -15.07
C LEU A 123 -13.26 1.20 -14.65
N ARG A 124 -14.07 0.21 -15.05
CA ARG A 124 -15.49 0.15 -14.71
C ARG A 124 -15.69 -0.23 -13.25
N ASP A 125 -14.99 -1.27 -12.81
CA ASP A 125 -15.01 -1.72 -11.42
C ASP A 125 -14.50 -0.61 -10.50
N TYR A 126 -13.37 0.01 -10.88
CA TYR A 126 -12.79 1.15 -10.18
C TYR A 126 -13.79 2.29 -10.00
N SER A 127 -14.49 2.69 -11.07
CA SER A 127 -15.48 3.78 -11.01
C SER A 127 -16.67 3.42 -10.11
N ASN A 128 -17.20 2.20 -10.23
CA ASN A 128 -18.33 1.73 -9.41
C ASN A 128 -17.98 1.69 -7.92
N HIS A 129 -16.81 1.17 -7.58
CA HIS A 129 -16.35 1.11 -6.19
C HIS A 129 -16.04 2.51 -5.64
N GLY A 130 -15.40 3.37 -6.43
CA GLY A 130 -15.18 4.78 -6.09
C GLY A 130 -16.48 5.52 -5.76
N ASN A 131 -17.54 5.30 -6.55
CA ASN A 131 -18.85 5.90 -6.28
C ASN A 131 -19.46 5.40 -4.96
N LYS A 132 -19.44 4.09 -4.70
CA LYS A 132 -19.93 3.53 -3.42
C LYS A 132 -19.18 4.08 -2.21
N ILE A 133 -17.86 4.23 -2.31
CA ILE A 133 -17.02 4.81 -1.24
C ILE A 133 -17.43 6.27 -0.98
N ASN A 134 -17.63 7.05 -2.05
CA ASN A 134 -18.06 8.44 -1.97
C ASN A 134 -19.48 8.57 -1.37
N GLU A 135 -20.41 7.72 -1.77
CA GLU A 135 -21.80 7.69 -1.28
C GLU A 135 -21.87 7.30 0.21
N TYR A 136 -21.05 6.35 0.65
CA TYR A 136 -21.06 5.93 2.05
C TYR A 136 -20.63 7.07 2.99
N ASN A 137 -19.77 7.99 2.51
CA ASN A 137 -19.31 9.22 3.16
C ASN A 137 -19.01 9.11 4.68
N ARG A 138 -18.57 7.94 5.13
CA ARG A 138 -18.19 7.75 6.54
C ARG A 138 -16.70 7.95 6.66
N LYS A 139 -16.30 9.00 7.38
CA LYS A 139 -14.90 9.31 7.72
C LYS A 139 -14.10 8.09 8.21
N ARG A 140 -14.77 7.13 8.86
CA ARG A 140 -14.18 5.87 9.34
C ARG A 140 -13.82 4.88 8.22
N VAL A 141 -14.63 4.76 7.17
CA VAL A 141 -14.30 3.92 5.99
C VAL A 141 -13.10 4.52 5.27
N PHE A 142 -13.10 5.84 5.03
CA PHE A 142 -11.95 6.52 4.45
C PHE A 142 -10.67 6.36 5.25
N ARG A 143 -10.75 6.45 6.59
CA ARG A 143 -9.60 6.17 7.46
C ARG A 143 -9.12 4.72 7.32
N ALA A 144 -10.03 3.76 7.21
CA ALA A 144 -9.68 2.36 7.02
C ALA A 144 -8.98 2.10 5.68
N ILE A 145 -9.50 2.64 4.58
CA ILE A 145 -8.87 2.53 3.25
C ILE A 145 -7.50 3.21 3.23
N ARG A 146 -7.38 4.40 3.84
CA ARG A 146 -6.08 5.08 3.97
C ARG A 146 -5.09 4.26 4.81
N SER A 147 -5.55 3.70 5.93
CA SER A 147 -4.77 2.80 6.77
C SER A 147 -4.32 1.56 6.01
N PHE A 148 -5.20 0.97 5.19
CA PHE A 148 -4.88 -0.15 4.32
C PHE A 148 -3.72 0.19 3.37
N ARG A 149 -3.83 1.29 2.61
CA ARG A 149 -2.75 1.73 1.70
C ARG A 149 -1.44 2.02 2.43
N LYS A 150 -1.49 2.64 3.61
CA LYS A 150 -0.30 2.85 4.45
C LYS A 150 0.34 1.53 4.87
N GLY A 151 -0.47 0.54 5.23
CA GLY A 151 0.01 -0.81 5.56
C GLY A 151 0.66 -1.49 4.36
N VAL A 152 0.06 -1.39 3.17
CA VAL A 152 0.66 -1.97 1.94
C VAL A 152 2.01 -1.31 1.60
N ASN A 153 2.13 0.01 1.77
CA ASN A 153 3.35 0.75 1.43
C ASN A 153 4.44 0.76 2.52
N ALA A 154 4.14 0.36 3.75
CA ALA A 154 5.09 0.48 4.84
C ALA A 154 6.28 -0.48 4.68
N SER A 155 7.47 0.01 5.04
CA SER A 155 8.74 -0.71 4.92
C SER A 155 9.11 -1.52 6.16
N ASP A 156 8.53 -1.18 7.31
CA ASP A 156 8.69 -1.91 8.57
C ASP A 156 7.46 -2.81 8.78
N PRO A 157 7.64 -4.13 9.00
CA PRO A 157 6.52 -5.04 9.28
C PRO A 157 5.67 -4.66 10.49
N LEU A 158 6.23 -3.99 11.51
CA LEU A 158 5.49 -3.51 12.66
C LEU A 158 4.55 -2.36 12.28
N ASP A 159 5.04 -1.43 11.46
CA ASP A 159 4.22 -0.34 10.91
C ASP A 159 3.13 -0.89 9.99
N GLN A 160 3.45 -1.87 9.14
CA GLN A 160 2.46 -2.54 8.29
C GLN A 160 1.33 -3.15 9.14
N PHE A 161 1.71 -3.96 10.14
CA PHE A 161 0.75 -4.56 11.06
C PHE A 161 -0.09 -3.51 11.80
N TYR A 162 0.57 -2.47 12.33
CA TYR A 162 -0.10 -1.38 13.03
C TYR A 162 -1.14 -0.68 12.15
N PHE A 163 -0.78 -0.35 10.91
CA PHE A 163 -1.69 0.33 10.00
C PHE A 163 -2.88 -0.55 9.62
N PHE A 164 -2.68 -1.85 9.38
CA PHE A 164 -3.78 -2.77 9.14
C PHE A 164 -4.71 -2.90 10.36
N TRP A 165 -4.14 -3.06 11.55
CA TRP A 165 -4.92 -3.11 12.78
C TRP A 165 -5.71 -1.82 13.03
N HIS A 166 -5.08 -0.66 12.87
CA HIS A 166 -5.74 0.64 13.01
C HIS A 166 -6.88 0.83 12.00
N GLY A 167 -6.75 0.26 10.80
CA GLY A 167 -7.83 0.19 9.83
C GLY A 167 -9.04 -0.59 10.35
N LEU A 168 -8.81 -1.76 10.95
CA LEU A 168 -9.87 -2.58 11.56
C LEU A 168 -10.55 -1.87 12.73
N GLU A 169 -9.78 -1.24 13.63
CA GLU A 169 -10.33 -0.45 14.74
C GLU A 169 -11.18 0.73 14.24
N SER A 170 -10.76 1.37 13.15
CA SER A 170 -11.53 2.43 12.50
C SER A 170 -12.87 1.93 11.97
N LEU A 171 -12.90 0.71 11.41
CA LEU A 171 -14.12 0.06 10.88
C LEU A 171 -15.03 -0.52 11.94
N ASN A 172 -14.53 -0.89 13.13
CA ASN A 172 -15.31 -1.63 14.13
C ASN A 172 -16.73 -1.09 14.38
N PRO A 173 -16.96 0.23 14.56
CA PRO A 173 -18.31 0.75 14.77
C PRO A 173 -19.24 0.59 13.56
N ILE A 174 -18.68 0.58 12.36
CA ILE A 174 -19.43 0.40 11.11
C ILE A 174 -19.70 -1.09 10.88
N LEU A 175 -18.71 -1.96 11.11
CA LEU A 175 -18.92 -3.41 11.07
C LEU A 175 -20.01 -3.84 12.06
N ALA A 176 -20.00 -3.30 13.28
CA ALA A 176 -21.06 -3.58 14.24
C ALA A 176 -22.46 -3.15 13.75
N GLU A 177 -22.55 -2.13 12.90
CA GLU A 177 -23.80 -1.72 12.26
C GLU A 177 -24.14 -2.62 11.07
N THR A 178 -23.16 -2.96 10.22
CA THR A 178 -23.32 -3.87 9.09
C THR A 178 -23.82 -5.25 9.52
N TYR A 179 -23.33 -5.77 10.64
CA TYR A 179 -23.75 -7.04 11.25
C TYR A 179 -24.91 -6.89 12.25
N GLU A 180 -25.55 -5.72 12.30
CA GLU A 180 -26.72 -5.44 13.15
C GLU A 180 -26.52 -5.76 14.65
N ILE A 181 -25.31 -5.60 15.17
CA ILE A 181 -24.96 -5.93 16.55
C ILE A 181 -25.58 -4.89 17.49
N LYS A 182 -26.57 -5.32 18.27
CA LYS A 182 -27.32 -4.51 19.22
C LYS A 182 -27.15 -4.99 20.66
N ASP A 183 -27.32 -4.09 21.62
CA ASP A 183 -27.47 -4.42 23.03
C ASP A 183 -28.91 -4.83 23.36
N ASP A 184 -29.16 -5.20 24.62
CA ASP A 184 -30.47 -5.65 25.10
C ASP A 184 -31.55 -4.55 25.00
N LYS A 185 -31.15 -3.30 24.75
CA LYS A 185 -32.03 -2.13 24.53
C LYS A 185 -32.17 -1.78 23.04
N GLY A 186 -31.68 -2.64 22.14
CA GLY A 186 -31.70 -2.43 20.70
C GLY A 186 -30.72 -1.36 20.19
N LYS A 187 -29.83 -0.82 21.04
CA LYS A 187 -28.84 0.19 20.64
C LYS A 187 -27.60 -0.47 20.05
N ARG A 188 -26.97 0.18 19.07
CA ARG A 188 -25.74 -0.32 18.45
C ARG A 188 -24.67 -0.58 19.50
N LYS A 189 -24.10 -1.78 19.48
CA LYS A 189 -23.11 -2.26 20.44
C LYS A 189 -21.77 -2.47 19.75
N THR A 190 -20.83 -1.57 19.99
CA THR A 190 -19.49 -1.60 19.37
C THR A 190 -18.49 -2.47 20.13
N THR A 191 -18.88 -2.95 21.33
CA THR A 191 -18.05 -3.79 22.18
C THR A 191 -18.85 -4.94 22.80
N LYS A 192 -18.22 -6.10 22.97
CA LYS A 192 -18.81 -7.27 23.63
C LYS A 192 -17.97 -7.62 24.87
N LEU A 193 -18.60 -8.20 25.88
CA LEU A 193 -17.88 -8.77 27.01
C LEU A 193 -17.50 -10.22 26.68
N LYS A 194 -16.21 -10.56 26.81
CA LYS A 194 -15.67 -11.92 26.68
C LYS A 194 -15.17 -12.39 28.03
N GLU A 195 -15.55 -13.60 28.43
CA GLU A 195 -14.99 -14.21 29.64
C GLU A 195 -13.53 -14.58 29.40
N ILE A 196 -12.65 -14.23 30.33
CA ILE A 196 -11.19 -14.44 30.20
C ILE A 196 -10.68 -15.64 31.01
N GLY A 197 -11.60 -16.51 31.45
CA GLY A 197 -11.27 -17.75 32.18
C GLY A 197 -10.59 -17.54 33.54
N ARG A 198 -10.49 -16.30 34.02
CA ARG A 198 -9.99 -15.95 35.35
C ARG A 198 -11.16 -15.63 36.27
N THR A 199 -11.11 -16.08 37.50
CA THR A 199 -12.04 -15.67 38.55
C THR A 199 -11.44 -14.53 39.36
N CYS A 200 -12.25 -13.54 39.71
CA CYS A 200 -11.82 -12.45 40.58
C CYS A 200 -11.52 -12.99 41.98
N GLU A 201 -10.31 -12.75 42.50
CA GLU A 201 -9.86 -13.24 43.81
C GLU A 201 -10.73 -12.72 44.97
N HIS A 202 -11.34 -11.54 44.81
CA HIS A 202 -12.18 -10.94 45.87
C HIS A 202 -13.63 -11.42 45.88
N CYS A 203 -14.21 -11.75 44.72
CA CYS A 203 -15.64 -12.06 44.64
C CYS A 203 -15.98 -13.40 43.97
N GLY A 204 -14.98 -14.16 43.51
CA GLY A 204 -15.13 -15.45 42.85
C GLY A 204 -15.79 -15.39 41.46
N LYS A 205 -16.30 -14.23 41.02
CA LYS A 205 -16.98 -14.08 39.73
C LYS A 205 -15.99 -14.16 38.57
N GLY A 206 -16.41 -14.75 37.45
CA GLY A 206 -15.63 -14.77 36.21
C GLY A 206 -15.34 -13.35 35.72
N CYS A 207 -14.06 -13.07 35.47
CA CYS A 207 -13.60 -11.81 34.90
C CYS A 207 -14.00 -11.74 33.43
N LYS A 208 -14.41 -10.54 33.00
CA LYS A 208 -14.78 -10.24 31.62
C LYS A 208 -13.88 -9.13 31.08
N THR A 209 -13.53 -9.23 29.81
CA THR A 209 -12.83 -8.16 29.08
C THR A 209 -13.73 -7.62 27.96
N THR A 210 -13.45 -6.40 27.54
CA THR A 210 -14.19 -5.72 26.47
C THR A 210 -13.47 -5.97 25.14
N ILE A 211 -14.15 -6.58 24.18
CA ILE A 211 -13.64 -6.87 22.82
C ILE A 211 -14.40 -6.08 21.75
N PRO A 212 -13.77 -5.74 20.60
CA PRO A 212 -14.42 -5.01 19.51
C PRO A 212 -15.47 -5.87 18.77
N ALA A 213 -16.75 -5.61 19.00
CA ALA A 213 -17.83 -6.51 18.58
C ALA A 213 -17.95 -6.65 17.04
N GLY A 214 -17.74 -5.58 16.28
CA GLY A 214 -17.80 -5.61 14.82
C GLY A 214 -16.64 -6.36 14.19
N ILE A 215 -15.44 -6.29 14.77
CA ILE A 215 -14.27 -7.07 14.33
C ILE A 215 -14.50 -8.56 14.61
N GLU A 216 -15.09 -8.91 15.76
CA GLU A 216 -15.39 -10.30 16.08
C GLU A 216 -16.43 -10.91 15.14
N ALA A 217 -17.49 -10.16 14.81
CA ALA A 217 -18.46 -10.61 13.80
C ALA A 217 -17.81 -10.81 12.42
N LEU A 218 -16.85 -9.96 12.05
CA LEU A 218 -16.05 -10.13 10.84
C LEU A 218 -15.16 -11.38 10.90
N TYR A 219 -14.57 -11.69 12.05
CA TYR A 219 -13.81 -12.93 12.23
C TYR A 219 -14.68 -14.18 12.13
N ASP A 220 -15.91 -14.11 12.65
CA ASP A 220 -16.88 -15.20 12.54
C ASP A 220 -17.32 -15.40 11.08
N ASP A 221 -17.63 -14.32 10.35
CA ASP A 221 -17.96 -14.35 8.92
C ASP A 221 -16.85 -14.99 8.07
N LEU A 222 -15.60 -14.66 8.39
CA LEU A 222 -14.41 -15.19 7.72
C LEU A 222 -13.94 -16.56 8.22
N ASN A 223 -14.63 -17.15 9.20
CA ASN A 223 -14.22 -18.40 9.86
C ASN A 223 -12.77 -18.37 10.39
N ILE A 224 -12.31 -17.22 10.89
CA ILE A 224 -10.98 -17.08 11.48
C ILE A 224 -10.93 -17.86 12.78
N ASP A 225 -9.97 -18.77 12.91
CA ASP A 225 -9.82 -19.60 14.10
C ASP A 225 -9.37 -18.78 15.34
N GLU A 226 -9.70 -19.29 16.53
CA GLU A 226 -9.40 -18.62 17.80
C GLU A 226 -7.88 -18.43 18.05
N LYS A 227 -7.04 -19.30 17.48
CA LYS A 227 -5.58 -19.20 17.63
C LYS A 227 -5.06 -17.97 16.88
N LEU A 228 -5.50 -17.77 15.65
CA LEU A 228 -5.14 -16.60 14.84
C LEU A 228 -5.71 -15.32 15.46
N ARG A 229 -6.97 -15.32 15.93
CA ARG A 229 -7.57 -14.18 16.66
C ARG A 229 -6.71 -13.78 17.86
N LYS A 230 -6.30 -14.77 18.66
CA LYS A 230 -5.45 -14.56 19.82
C LYS A 230 -4.08 -14.01 19.43
N GLN A 231 -3.45 -14.55 18.38
CA GLN A 231 -2.17 -14.04 17.89
C GLN A 231 -2.27 -12.57 17.47
N LEU A 232 -3.30 -12.18 16.71
CA LEU A 232 -3.53 -10.78 16.34
C LEU A 232 -3.68 -9.88 17.57
N ALA A 233 -4.50 -10.28 18.54
CA ALA A 233 -4.72 -9.53 19.78
C ALA A 233 -3.45 -9.42 20.64
N ASP A 234 -2.68 -10.50 20.77
CA ASP A 234 -1.44 -10.56 21.55
C ASP A 234 -0.34 -9.71 20.89
N THR A 235 -0.17 -9.78 19.57
CA THR A 235 0.79 -8.94 18.83
C THR A 235 0.42 -7.47 18.93
N ARG A 236 -0.85 -7.11 18.79
CA ARG A 236 -1.33 -5.73 19.01
C ARG A 236 -1.04 -5.25 20.43
N THR A 237 -1.33 -6.07 21.43
CA THR A 237 -1.10 -5.73 22.84
C THR A 237 0.39 -5.55 23.11
N GLY A 238 1.22 -6.45 22.58
CA GLY A 238 2.67 -6.36 22.69
C GLY A 238 3.23 -5.09 22.03
N LEU A 239 2.73 -4.72 20.85
CA LEU A 239 3.14 -3.52 20.14
C LEU A 239 2.74 -2.23 20.87
N VAL A 240 1.50 -2.14 21.36
CA VAL A 240 0.98 -0.92 22.00
C VAL A 240 1.54 -0.71 23.41
N HIS A 241 1.76 -1.79 24.16
CA HIS A 241 2.17 -1.71 25.56
C HIS A 241 3.66 -2.01 25.80
N GLY A 242 4.43 -2.37 24.76
CA GLY A 242 5.87 -2.62 24.87
C GLY A 242 6.23 -3.85 25.73
N ILE A 243 5.32 -4.84 25.81
CA ILE A 243 5.49 -6.02 26.69
C ILE A 243 6.41 -7.08 26.05
N LYS A 244 6.52 -7.10 24.72
CA LYS A 244 7.35 -8.03 23.96
C LYS A 244 8.56 -7.30 23.37
N SER A 245 9.64 -8.03 23.10
CA SER A 245 10.79 -7.45 22.41
C SER A 245 10.45 -7.11 20.95
N ILE A 246 11.15 -6.13 20.37
CA ILE A 246 10.98 -5.73 18.95
C ILE A 246 11.18 -6.94 18.03
N LYS A 247 12.21 -7.76 18.28
CA LYS A 247 12.50 -8.96 17.47
C LYS A 247 11.35 -9.97 17.46
N GLU A 248 10.75 -10.23 18.62
CA GLU A 248 9.59 -11.12 18.73
C GLU A 248 8.39 -10.55 17.97
N LEU A 249 8.08 -9.27 18.17
CA LEU A 249 6.98 -8.59 17.48
C LEU A 249 7.18 -8.57 15.97
N THR A 250 8.40 -8.34 15.48
CA THR A 250 8.71 -8.34 14.05
C THR A 250 8.43 -9.71 13.43
N ASN A 251 8.87 -10.79 14.10
CA ASN A 251 8.64 -12.15 13.62
C ASN A 251 7.16 -12.55 13.67
N GLU A 252 6.42 -12.12 14.68
CA GLU A 252 4.97 -12.32 14.76
C GLU A 252 4.24 -11.54 13.67
N ALA A 253 4.54 -10.25 13.53
CA ALA A 253 3.94 -9.36 12.54
C ALA A 253 4.12 -9.95 11.14
N LEU A 254 5.34 -10.31 10.74
CA LEU A 254 5.64 -10.89 9.42
C LEU A 254 4.75 -12.10 9.08
N LYS A 255 4.48 -12.98 10.05
CA LYS A 255 3.62 -14.15 9.86
C LYS A 255 2.14 -13.78 9.74
N LEU A 256 1.73 -12.70 10.43
CA LEU A 256 0.34 -12.25 10.49
C LEU A 256 -0.04 -11.29 9.37
N LEU A 257 0.93 -10.67 8.67
CA LEU A 257 0.71 -9.65 7.64
C LEU A 257 -0.27 -10.07 6.54
N PRO A 258 -0.14 -11.25 5.90
CA PRO A 258 -1.11 -11.70 4.90
C PRO A 258 -2.52 -11.81 5.49
N GLY A 259 -2.64 -12.39 6.68
CA GLY A 259 -3.94 -12.60 7.33
C GLY A 259 -4.62 -11.28 7.68
N ILE A 260 -3.92 -10.36 8.36
CA ILE A 260 -4.50 -9.09 8.78
C ILE A 260 -4.82 -8.16 7.61
N SER A 261 -4.03 -8.18 6.53
CA SER A 261 -4.28 -7.38 5.34
C SER A 261 -5.55 -7.84 4.62
N MET A 262 -5.73 -9.15 4.45
CA MET A 262 -6.94 -9.75 3.87
C MET A 262 -8.18 -9.50 4.74
N ILE A 263 -8.07 -9.62 6.06
CA ILE A 263 -9.18 -9.34 6.99
C ILE A 263 -9.62 -7.88 6.86
N LEU A 264 -8.68 -6.92 6.85
CA LEU A 264 -9.03 -5.51 6.66
C LEU A 264 -9.69 -5.27 5.30
N HIS A 265 -9.12 -5.82 4.23
CA HIS A 265 -9.67 -5.69 2.89
C HIS A 265 -11.10 -6.25 2.79
N HIS A 266 -11.36 -7.44 3.35
CA HIS A 266 -12.70 -8.02 3.43
C HIS A 266 -13.66 -7.20 4.30
N GLY A 267 -13.16 -6.63 5.41
CA GLY A 267 -13.94 -5.72 6.25
C GLY A 267 -14.40 -4.47 5.50
N ILE A 268 -13.51 -3.87 4.69
CA ILE A 268 -13.86 -2.74 3.80
C ILE A 268 -14.89 -3.19 2.76
N SER A 269 -14.66 -4.34 2.13
CA SER A 269 -15.53 -4.94 1.12
C SER A 269 -16.95 -5.18 1.63
N SER A 270 -17.07 -5.76 2.82
CA SER A 270 -18.34 -6.09 3.48
C SER A 270 -19.15 -4.84 3.82
N VAL A 271 -18.48 -3.80 4.33
CA VAL A 271 -19.11 -2.51 4.64
C VAL A 271 -19.65 -1.82 3.38
N LEU A 272 -18.88 -1.87 2.29
CA LEU A 272 -19.22 -1.23 1.02
C LEU A 272 -20.13 -2.09 0.14
N ARG A 273 -20.34 -3.36 0.49
CA ARG A 273 -21.06 -4.36 -0.31
C ARG A 273 -20.48 -4.43 -1.74
N ILE A 274 -19.17 -4.63 -1.80
CA ILE A 274 -18.40 -4.79 -3.04
C ILE A 274 -17.63 -6.10 -2.99
N SER A 275 -17.39 -6.67 -4.16
CA SER A 275 -16.56 -7.85 -4.36
C SER A 275 -15.34 -7.44 -5.18
N PHE A 276 -14.17 -7.96 -4.81
CA PHE A 276 -12.92 -7.72 -5.53
C PHE A 276 -12.48 -8.96 -6.31
N LYS A 277 -11.60 -8.74 -7.29
CA LYS A 277 -11.00 -9.82 -8.08
C LYS A 277 -10.10 -10.69 -7.21
N GLU A 278 -10.03 -11.98 -7.53
CA GLU A 278 -9.16 -12.95 -6.82
C GLU A 278 -7.68 -12.53 -6.81
N SER A 279 -7.23 -11.86 -7.88
CA SER A 279 -5.89 -11.30 -8.00
C SER A 279 -5.51 -10.36 -6.85
N VAL A 280 -6.48 -9.64 -6.28
CA VAL A 280 -6.24 -8.76 -5.13
C VAL A 280 -5.83 -9.57 -3.91
N TYR A 281 -6.55 -10.66 -3.63
CA TYR A 281 -6.23 -11.55 -2.52
C TYR A 281 -4.88 -12.26 -2.75
N ASN A 282 -4.57 -12.65 -3.98
CA ASN A 282 -3.26 -13.21 -4.32
C ASN A 282 -2.13 -12.19 -4.06
N ASN A 283 -2.32 -10.92 -4.40
CA ASN A 283 -1.34 -9.87 -4.10
C ASN A 283 -1.18 -9.68 -2.58
N LEU A 284 -2.28 -9.68 -1.82
CA LEU A 284 -2.24 -9.52 -0.37
C LEU A 284 -1.68 -10.73 0.37
N GLN A 285 -1.83 -11.94 -0.17
CA GLN A 285 -1.20 -13.14 0.38
C GLN A 285 0.34 -13.06 0.31
N ASN A 286 0.85 -12.38 -0.72
CA ASN A 286 2.28 -12.19 -0.96
C ASN A 286 2.79 -10.83 -0.44
N ILE A 287 2.05 -10.21 0.49
CA ILE A 287 2.46 -8.93 1.05
C ILE A 287 3.74 -9.09 1.88
N HIS A 288 4.72 -8.26 1.57
CA HIS A 288 5.96 -8.16 2.31
C HIS A 288 6.29 -6.69 2.58
N PRO A 289 7.09 -6.38 3.61
CA PRO A 289 7.55 -5.03 3.85
C PRO A 289 8.24 -4.50 2.60
N THR A 290 7.80 -3.33 2.12
CA THR A 290 8.36 -2.71 0.93
C THR A 290 9.74 -2.19 1.32
N LYS A 291 10.80 -3.00 1.14
CA LYS A 291 12.14 -2.61 1.56
C LYS A 291 12.62 -1.42 0.73
N MET A 292 12.66 -0.22 1.31
CA MET A 292 13.42 0.88 0.73
C MET A 292 14.91 0.55 0.92
N GLY A 293 15.60 0.24 -0.19
CA GLY A 293 17.06 0.20 -0.23
C GLY A 293 17.74 -1.16 -0.11
N GLU A 294 17.03 -2.30 -0.18
CA GLU A 294 17.71 -3.58 -0.38
C GLU A 294 17.89 -3.89 -1.87
N ILE A 295 19.13 -4.17 -2.23
CA ILE A 295 19.52 -4.82 -3.49
C ILE A 295 18.91 -6.23 -3.43
N ASN A 296 17.89 -6.48 -4.23
CA ASN A 296 17.45 -7.84 -4.50
C ASN A 296 18.53 -8.51 -5.36
N TYR A 297 19.13 -9.59 -4.86
CA TYR A 297 19.96 -10.46 -5.68
C TYR A 297 19.12 -11.65 -6.13
N ILE A 298 19.25 -12.02 -7.41
CA ILE A 298 18.78 -13.29 -7.93
C ILE A 298 19.96 -14.24 -7.84
N GLN A 299 19.87 -15.27 -7.00
CA GLN A 299 20.87 -16.31 -6.94
C GLN A 299 20.52 -17.40 -7.95
N GLY A 300 21.35 -17.53 -8.99
CA GLY A 300 21.23 -18.56 -10.02
C GLY A 300 22.58 -19.23 -10.27
N TYR A 301 22.56 -20.42 -10.85
CA TYR A 301 23.76 -21.15 -11.26
C TYR A 301 24.07 -20.88 -12.73
N LEU A 302 25.23 -20.30 -13.00
CA LEU A 302 25.74 -20.09 -14.36
C LEU A 302 26.46 -21.36 -14.83
N ARG A 303 26.06 -21.92 -15.96
CA ARG A 303 26.81 -23.03 -16.58
C ARG A 303 27.98 -22.43 -17.34
N LEU A 304 29.16 -23.06 -17.27
CA LEU A 304 30.41 -22.60 -17.90
C LEU A 304 30.26 -22.22 -19.39
N LYS A 305 29.39 -22.91 -20.12
CA LYS A 305 29.13 -22.66 -21.55
C LYS A 305 28.44 -21.31 -21.83
N ASP A 306 27.77 -20.72 -20.83
CA ASP A 306 26.96 -19.50 -20.99
C ASP A 306 27.77 -18.22 -20.68
N LEU A 307 29.02 -18.34 -20.22
CA LEU A 307 29.93 -17.22 -19.92
C LEU A 307 30.29 -16.39 -21.16
N SER A 308 30.55 -17.04 -22.30
CA SER A 308 30.87 -16.35 -23.56
C SER A 308 29.73 -15.45 -24.09
N ASN A 309 28.48 -15.80 -23.75
CA ASN A 309 27.31 -14.98 -24.09
C ASN A 309 27.20 -13.73 -23.18
N ILE A 310 27.75 -13.77 -21.97
CA ILE A 310 27.82 -12.60 -21.08
C ILE A 310 28.92 -11.64 -21.54
N GLU A 311 30.10 -12.18 -21.87
CA GLU A 311 31.25 -11.39 -22.35
C GLU A 311 30.97 -10.66 -23.67
N SER A 312 30.12 -11.25 -24.53
CA SER A 312 29.70 -10.63 -25.79
C SER A 312 28.61 -9.56 -25.64
N GLY A 313 28.15 -9.28 -24.42
CA GLY A 313 27.10 -8.30 -24.15
C GLY A 313 25.70 -8.74 -24.63
N TYR A 314 25.50 -10.04 -24.89
CA TYR A 314 24.21 -10.59 -25.34
C TYR A 314 23.10 -10.41 -24.29
N TYR A 315 23.47 -10.28 -23.01
CA TYR A 315 22.57 -9.98 -21.91
C TYR A 315 22.77 -8.52 -21.46
N PRO A 316 21.93 -7.57 -21.87
CA PRO A 316 22.15 -6.13 -21.69
C PRO A 316 22.15 -5.64 -20.22
N TYR A 317 21.95 -6.54 -19.25
CA TYR A 317 21.83 -6.22 -17.82
C TYR A 317 22.94 -6.85 -16.94
N LEU A 318 23.90 -7.53 -17.57
CA LEU A 318 25.09 -8.08 -16.93
C LEU A 318 26.29 -7.80 -17.84
N SER A 319 26.85 -6.59 -17.72
CA SER A 319 28.12 -6.26 -18.35
C SER A 319 29.22 -6.34 -17.30
N LEU A 320 30.05 -7.38 -17.39
CA LEU A 320 31.35 -7.42 -16.71
C LEU A 320 32.36 -6.79 -17.66
N LYS A 321 33.00 -5.69 -17.25
CA LYS A 321 34.22 -5.21 -17.91
C LYS A 321 35.42 -5.73 -17.14
N SER A 322 36.30 -6.40 -17.87
CA SER A 322 37.64 -6.75 -17.41
C SER A 322 38.52 -5.53 -17.60
N ASP A 323 39.15 -5.10 -16.52
CA ASP A 323 40.33 -4.25 -16.62
C ASP A 323 41.57 -5.15 -16.65
N ALA A 324 42.69 -4.61 -17.14
CA ALA A 324 43.87 -5.35 -17.60
C ALA A 324 44.56 -6.24 -16.54
N ASP A 325 44.18 -6.10 -15.26
CA ASP A 325 44.79 -6.81 -14.13
C ASP A 325 43.86 -7.88 -13.50
N GLY A 326 42.72 -8.19 -14.11
CA GLY A 326 41.89 -9.35 -13.72
C GLY A 326 40.99 -9.17 -12.50
N GLU A 327 40.80 -7.94 -12.01
CA GLU A 327 39.75 -7.62 -11.04
C GLU A 327 38.44 -7.22 -11.74
N PHE A 328 37.32 -7.72 -11.23
CA PHE A 328 35.98 -7.50 -11.80
C PHE A 328 35.24 -6.41 -11.01
N THR A 329 34.77 -5.37 -11.70
CA THR A 329 33.89 -4.35 -11.11
C THR A 329 32.47 -4.53 -11.65
N VAL A 330 31.50 -4.65 -10.75
CA VAL A 330 30.08 -4.79 -11.11
C VAL A 330 29.48 -3.41 -11.35
N VAL A 331 28.94 -3.18 -12.55
CA VAL A 331 28.12 -2.01 -12.87
C VAL A 331 26.70 -2.50 -13.18
N THR A 332 25.70 -2.09 -12.39
CA THR A 332 24.31 -2.51 -12.61
C THR A 332 23.43 -1.35 -13.06
N GLU A 333 22.80 -1.49 -14.23
CA GLU A 333 21.52 -0.87 -14.57
C GLU A 333 20.52 -1.98 -15.00
N THR A 334 19.72 -2.46 -14.05
CA THR A 334 18.45 -3.26 -14.14
C THR A 334 17.79 -3.52 -15.51
N TYR A 335 17.43 -4.79 -15.79
CA TYR A 335 16.07 -5.41 -15.90
C TYR A 335 16.08 -6.76 -16.66
N CYS A 336 16.26 -7.92 -16.01
CA CYS A 336 16.10 -9.23 -16.68
C CYS A 336 14.66 -9.78 -16.64
N ASN A 337 14.21 -10.34 -17.78
CA ASN A 337 13.22 -11.43 -17.84
C ASN A 337 13.98 -12.76 -17.73
N ILE A 338 13.50 -13.69 -16.89
CA ILE A 338 14.08 -15.04 -16.75
C ILE A 338 13.07 -16.05 -17.26
N GLU A 339 13.39 -16.69 -18.37
CA GLU A 339 12.68 -17.85 -18.88
C GLU A 339 13.42 -19.11 -18.40
N ASN A 340 12.71 -19.94 -17.61
CA ASN A 340 13.10 -21.22 -17.02
C ASN A 340 13.76 -21.14 -15.63
N VAL A 341 12.94 -21.42 -14.61
CA VAL A 341 13.34 -21.76 -13.25
C VAL A 341 13.10 -23.25 -13.06
N GLU A 342 14.16 -24.04 -12.90
CA GLU A 342 14.07 -25.42 -12.43
C GLU A 342 14.63 -25.51 -11.01
N PHE A 343 13.86 -26.11 -10.11
CA PHE A 343 14.25 -26.35 -8.73
C PHE A 343 14.97 -27.70 -8.61
N SER A 344 16.12 -27.71 -7.93
CA SER A 344 16.81 -28.94 -7.54
C SER A 344 17.19 -28.88 -6.06
N THR A 345 16.80 -29.93 -5.33
CA THR A 345 17.16 -30.17 -3.93
C THR A 345 18.48 -30.93 -3.86
N SER A 346 19.61 -30.22 -3.68
CA SER A 346 20.76 -30.65 -2.85
C SER A 346 22.05 -29.88 -3.19
N GLY A 347 22.80 -29.48 -2.15
CA GLY A 347 24.26 -29.31 -2.22
C GLY A 347 24.76 -27.86 -2.28
N ASN A 348 25.31 -27.38 -1.16
CA ASN A 348 25.78 -26.01 -0.91
C ASN A 348 26.97 -25.55 -1.78
N VAL A 349 27.02 -24.24 -2.07
CA VAL A 349 28.22 -23.39 -1.93
C VAL A 349 27.77 -21.99 -1.49
N ILE A 350 28.31 -21.47 -0.38
CA ILE A 350 28.07 -20.13 0.17
C ILE A 350 29.30 -19.28 -0.12
N LEU A 351 29.12 -18.12 -0.76
CA LEU A 351 30.15 -17.08 -0.83
C LEU A 351 29.72 -15.92 0.08
N ASP A 352 30.40 -15.80 1.21
CA ASP A 352 30.25 -14.72 2.18
C ASP A 352 31.27 -13.62 1.86
N ALA A 353 30.82 -12.37 1.67
CA ALA A 353 31.72 -11.23 1.59
C ALA A 353 31.13 -10.06 2.39
N ASN A 354 31.80 -9.73 3.51
CA ASN A 354 31.50 -8.57 4.35
C ASN A 354 32.18 -7.32 3.77
N LEU A 355 31.44 -6.21 3.63
CA LEU A 355 32.00 -4.92 3.25
C LEU A 355 31.79 -3.87 4.35
N LYS A 356 32.91 -3.24 4.73
CA LYS A 356 33.03 -2.16 5.70
C LYS A 356 33.18 -0.85 4.92
N LEU A 357 32.34 0.14 5.21
CA LEU A 357 32.32 1.44 4.51
C LEU A 357 33.37 2.40 5.11
N HIS A 358 34.02 3.17 4.23
CA HIS A 358 34.57 4.50 4.54
C HIS A 358 33.69 5.55 3.89
#